data_AF-A0A949CUR7-F1
#
_entry.id   AF-A0A949CUR7-F1
#
_cell.length_a   1.000
_cell.length_b   1.000
_cell.length_c   1.000
_cell.angle_alpha   90.00
_cell.angle_beta   90.00
_cell.angle_gamma   90.00
#
_symmetry.space_group_name_H-M   'P 1'
#
loop_
_entity.id
_entity.type
_entity.pdbx_description
1 polymer ?
#
loop_
_entity_poly.entity_id
_entity_poly.type
_entity_poly.pdbx_seq_one_letter_code
_entity_poly.pdbx_strand_id
1 'polypeptide(L)'
;LTGLPFVFAAWVARQSDWISSEIAEVLDRSRLEGIAAIPRIVERCSMNYGLSKEDCKNYLTNYIHYELDGEASRGLALFRKRCHDLGLIDYTST
;
A
#
# COMPACT_ATOMS: atom_id res chain seq x y z
N LEU A 1 -17.44 -10.15 -2.55
CA LEU A 1 -17.41 -8.80 -3.17
C LEU A 1 -16.16 -8.71 -4.04
N THR A 2 -16.28 -8.25 -5.30
CA THR A 2 -15.28 -8.11 -6.41
C THR A 2 -14.30 -9.25 -6.74
N GLY A 3 -13.74 -9.96 -5.75
CA GLY A 3 -12.68 -10.95 -5.94
C GLY A 3 -11.30 -10.32 -6.19
N LEU A 4 -11.16 -9.00 -6.04
CA LEU A 4 -9.91 -8.26 -6.23
C LEU A 4 -9.45 -7.64 -4.90
N PRO A 5 -8.12 -7.49 -4.69
CA PRO A 5 -7.59 -6.76 -3.55
C PRO A 5 -7.98 -5.28 -3.58
N PHE A 6 -7.79 -4.58 -2.45
CA PHE A 6 -8.08 -3.16 -2.29
C PHE A 6 -6.80 -2.38 -2.00
N VAL A 7 -6.58 -1.27 -2.73
CA VAL A 7 -5.44 -0.38 -2.52
C VAL A 7 -5.85 0.78 -1.62
N PHE A 8 -5.35 0.78 -0.38
CA PHE A 8 -5.65 1.84 0.59
C PHE A 8 -4.80 3.10 0.39
N ALA A 9 -3.54 2.94 0.00
CA ALA A 9 -2.59 4.02 -0.20
C ALA A 9 -1.54 3.64 -1.23
N ALA A 10 -1.00 4.64 -1.93
CA ALA A 10 0.09 4.48 -2.89
C ALA A 10 0.97 5.73 -2.85
N TRP A 11 2.27 5.58 -3.15
CA TRP A 11 3.16 6.72 -3.25
C TRP A 11 2.97 7.33 -4.63
N VAL A 12 2.72 8.65 -4.67
CA VAL A 12 2.35 9.36 -5.89
C VAL A 12 3.19 10.63 -6.02
N ALA A 13 3.61 10.93 -7.25
CA ALA A 13 4.21 12.21 -7.62
C ALA A 13 3.22 13.00 -8.49
N ARG A 14 3.31 14.33 -8.46
CA ARG A 14 2.42 15.20 -9.24
C ARG A 14 2.68 15.07 -10.74
N GLN A 15 3.94 14.90 -11.13
CA GLN A 15 4.37 14.73 -12.50
C GLN A 15 5.36 13.56 -12.56
N SER A 16 5.37 12.82 -13.67
CA SER A 16 6.19 11.61 -13.82
C SER A 16 7.68 11.92 -13.89
N ASP A 17 8.06 13.07 -14.44
CA ASP A 17 9.42 13.59 -14.49
C ASP A 17 9.97 13.99 -13.11
N TRP A 18 9.12 14.10 -12.09
CA TRP A 18 9.56 14.32 -10.70
C TRP A 18 9.98 13.02 -10.00
N ILE A 19 9.69 11.87 -10.60
CA ILE A 19 10.13 10.58 -10.09
C ILE A 19 11.54 10.34 -10.61
N SER A 20 12.52 10.74 -9.82
CA SER A 20 13.91 10.35 -10.08
C SER A 20 14.09 8.84 -9.82
N SER A 21 15.00 8.19 -10.54
CA SER A 21 15.33 6.77 -10.29
C SER A 21 15.77 6.55 -8.84
N GLU A 22 16.48 7.52 -8.27
CA GLU A 22 17.02 7.46 -6.92
C GLU A 22 15.91 7.42 -5.87
N ILE A 23 14.85 8.22 -6.01
CA ILE A 23 13.76 8.20 -5.01
C ILE A 23 12.98 6.88 -5.08
N ALA A 24 12.73 6.35 -6.27
CA ALA A 24 12.07 5.06 -6.44
C ALA A 24 12.89 3.93 -5.80
N GLU A 25 14.21 3.90 -6.03
CA GLU A 25 15.12 2.92 -5.43
C GLU A 25 15.19 3.05 -3.91
N VAL A 26 15.24 4.27 -3.37
CA VAL A 26 15.26 4.51 -1.91
C VAL A 26 13.99 3.99 -1.26
N LEU A 27 12.83 4.23 -1.87
CA LEU A 27 11.54 3.77 -1.36
C LEU A 27 11.40 2.25 -1.40
N ASP A 28 11.83 1.62 -2.49
CA ASP A 28 11.79 0.16 -2.62
C ASP A 28 12.74 -0.51 -1.61
N ARG A 29 13.96 0.01 -1.47
CA ARG A 29 14.91 -0.47 -0.46
C ARG A 29 14.35 -0.30 0.95
N SER A 30 13.75 0.84 1.26
CA SER A 30 13.13 1.11 2.57
C SER A 30 12.01 0.10 2.87
N ARG A 31 11.21 -0.28 1.87
CA ARG A 31 10.18 -1.31 1.99
C ARG A 31 10.80 -2.67 2.31
N LEU A 32 11.83 -3.08 1.57
CA LEU A 32 12.52 -4.36 1.78
C LEU A 32 13.18 -4.43 3.16
N GLU A 33 13.88 -3.38 3.57
CA GLU A 33 14.46 -3.26 4.91
C GLU A 33 13.38 -3.31 6.00
N GLY A 34 12.24 -2.64 5.78
CA GLY A 34 11.10 -2.68 6.69
C GLY A 34 10.52 -4.09 6.86
N ILE A 35 10.38 -4.84 5.76
CA ILE A 35 9.90 -6.23 5.77
C ILE A 35 10.89 -7.12 6.54
N ALA A 36 12.19 -7.01 6.26
CA ALA A 36 13.21 -7.76 6.99
C ALA A 36 13.25 -7.41 8.49
N ALA A 37 12.87 -6.17 8.84
CA ALA A 37 12.82 -5.68 10.21
C ALA A 37 11.50 -5.97 10.95
N ILE A 38 10.53 -6.68 10.36
CA ILE A 38 9.23 -6.97 10.98
C ILE A 38 9.35 -7.52 12.41
N PRO A 39 10.24 -8.48 12.74
CA PRO A 39 10.38 -8.97 14.11
C PRO A 39 10.68 -7.85 15.12
N ARG A 40 11.55 -6.91 14.76
CA ARG A 40 11.89 -5.74 15.60
C ARG A 40 10.73 -4.74 15.65
N ILE A 41 10.02 -4.54 14.54
CA ILE A 41 8.85 -3.65 14.48
C ILE A 41 7.74 -4.17 15.39
N VAL A 42 7.48 -5.48 15.38
CA VAL A 42 6.48 -6.15 16.22
C VAL A 42 6.76 -5.90 17.70
N GLU A 43 8.00 -6.07 18.16
CA GLU A 43 8.40 -5.80 19.55
C GLU A 43 8.04 -4.36 19.97
N ARG A 44 8.37 -3.38 19.12
CA ARG A 44 8.08 -1.97 19.39
C ARG A 44 6.58 -1.67 19.34
N CYS A 45 5.87 -2.17 18.35
CA CYS A 45 4.46 -1.89 18.13
C CYS A 45 3.57 -2.54 19.19
N SER A 46 3.87 -3.77 19.63
CA SER A 46 3.07 -4.42 20.68
C SER A 46 3.08 -3.61 21.98
N MET A 47 4.24 -3.04 22.35
CA MET A 47 4.36 -2.20 23.54
C MET A 47 3.61 -0.87 23.38
N ASN A 48 3.77 -0.20 22.22
CA ASN A 48 3.22 1.14 22.01
C ASN A 48 1.70 1.15 21.85
N TYR A 49 1.13 0.11 21.24
CA TYR A 49 -0.30 0.06 20.89
C TYR A 49 -1.13 -0.89 21.77
N GLY A 50 -0.51 -1.57 22.74
CA GLY A 50 -1.19 -2.54 23.60
C GLY A 50 -1.74 -3.76 22.85
N LEU A 51 -1.16 -4.06 21.68
CA LEU A 51 -1.53 -5.19 20.83
C LEU A 51 -0.66 -6.41 21.14
N SER A 52 -1.18 -7.61 20.88
CA SER A 52 -0.33 -8.79 20.94
C SER A 52 0.72 -8.76 19.84
N LYS A 53 1.91 -9.34 20.11
CA LYS A 53 2.96 -9.47 19.09
C LYS A 53 2.47 -10.25 17.88
N GLU A 54 1.63 -11.26 18.11
CA GLU A 54 1.05 -12.10 17.07
C GLU A 54 0.12 -11.30 16.16
N ASP A 55 -0.74 -10.44 16.72
CA ASP A 55 -1.60 -9.56 15.92
C ASP A 55 -0.80 -8.58 15.09
N CYS A 56 0.22 -7.93 15.70
CA CYS A 56 1.12 -7.03 14.97
C CYS A 56 1.83 -7.74 13.82
N LYS A 57 2.33 -8.96 14.06
CA LYS A 57 3.03 -9.76 13.05
C LYS A 57 2.08 -10.13 11.91
N ASN A 58 0.94 -10.72 12.23
CA ASN A 58 -0.05 -11.15 11.25
C ASN A 58 -0.56 -9.98 10.40
N TYR A 59 -0.78 -8.82 11.03
CA TYR A 59 -1.15 -7.62 10.29
C TYR A 59 -0.09 -7.21 9.26
N LEU A 60 1.18 -7.17 9.67
CA LEU A 60 2.28 -6.71 8.83
C LEU A 60 2.70 -7.72 7.75
N THR A 61 2.45 -9.02 7.93
CA THR A 61 2.87 -10.07 6.98
C THR A 61 1.74 -10.66 6.15
N ASN A 62 0.52 -10.76 6.70
CA ASN A 62 -0.58 -11.52 6.08
C ASN A 62 -1.73 -10.62 5.62
N TYR A 63 -1.91 -9.44 6.23
CA TYR A 63 -3.02 -8.53 5.90
C TYR A 63 -2.60 -7.34 5.06
N ILE A 64 -1.32 -6.99 5.05
CA ILE A 64 -0.78 -5.93 4.19
C ILE A 64 -0.03 -6.54 3.01
N HIS A 65 -0.47 -6.17 1.81
CA HIS A 65 0.26 -6.38 0.57
C HIS A 65 0.88 -5.05 0.14
N TYR A 66 2.21 -4.98 0.15
CA TYR A 66 2.96 -3.71 -0.07
C TYR A 66 3.21 -3.40 -1.55
N GLU A 67 2.95 -4.34 -2.45
CA GLU A 67 3.25 -4.18 -3.88
C GLU A 67 2.00 -3.73 -4.63
N LEU A 68 2.17 -2.80 -5.57
CA LEU A 68 1.11 -2.43 -6.51
C LEU A 68 1.19 -3.36 -7.72
N ASP A 69 0.88 -4.63 -7.50
CA ASP A 69 0.93 -5.66 -8.53
C ASP A 69 -0.25 -5.55 -9.53
N GLY A 70 -0.35 -6.53 -10.43
CA GLY A 70 -1.41 -6.58 -11.43
C GLY A 70 -2.81 -6.71 -10.82
N GLU A 71 -2.98 -7.45 -9.73
CA GLU A 71 -4.28 -7.62 -9.08
C GLU A 71 -4.69 -6.35 -8.31
N ALA A 72 -3.75 -5.77 -7.58
CA ALA A 72 -3.90 -4.48 -6.89
C ALA A 72 -4.26 -3.37 -7.87
N SER A 73 -3.60 -3.31 -9.03
CA SER A 73 -3.89 -2.36 -10.10
C SER A 73 -5.31 -2.54 -10.66
N ARG A 74 -5.77 -3.78 -10.87
CA ARG A 74 -7.16 -4.07 -11.28
C ARG A 74 -8.17 -3.64 -10.22
N GLY A 75 -7.88 -3.91 -8.94
CA GLY A 75 -8.70 -3.50 -7.82
C GLY A 75 -8.87 -1.98 -7.74
N LEU A 76 -7.75 -1.24 -7.86
CA LEU A 76 -7.74 0.22 -7.88
C LEU A 76 -8.53 0.79 -9.06
N ALA A 77 -8.36 0.25 -10.26
CA ALA A 77 -9.10 0.67 -11.45
C ALA A 77 -10.61 0.45 -11.29
N LEU A 78 -11.02 -0.70 -10.73
CA LEU A 78 -12.43 -0.99 -10.47
C LEU A 78 -13.01 -0.07 -9.39
N PHE A 79 -12.26 0.23 -8.34
CA PHE A 79 -12.67 1.19 -7.32
C PHE A 79 -12.87 2.59 -7.91
N ARG A 80 -11.89 3.09 -8.69
CA ARG A 80 -12.00 4.36 -9.40
C ARG A 80 -13.24 4.42 -10.30
N LYS A 81 -13.48 3.37 -11.09
CA LYS A 81 -14.69 3.28 -11.93
C LYS A 81 -15.97 3.43 -11.11
N ARG A 82 -16.08 2.73 -9.99
CA ARG A 82 -17.26 2.80 -9.11
C ARG A 82 -17.44 4.18 -8.46
N CYS A 83 -16.35 4.82 -8.05
CA CYS A 83 -16.40 6.19 -7.53
C CYS A 83 -16.92 7.17 -8.59
N HIS A 84 -16.48 7.02 -9.85
CA HIS A 84 -16.99 7.81 -10.95
C HIS A 84 -18.49 7.53 -11.23
N ASP A 85 -18.89 6.25 -11.30
CA ASP A 85 -20.29 5.87 -11.56
C ASP A 85 -21.25 6.39 -10.47
N LEU A 86 -20.73 6.64 -9.26
CA LEU A 86 -21.44 7.28 -8.14
C LEU A 86 -21.32 8.82 -8.10
N GLY A 87 -20.59 9.43 -9.03
CA GLY A 87 -20.39 10.89 -9.08
C GLY A 87 -19.49 11.44 -7.98
N LEU A 88 -18.63 10.61 -7.37
CA LEU A 88 -17.69 11.04 -6.32
C LEU A 88 -16.41 11.65 -6.88
N ILE A 89 -16.06 11.31 -8.12
CA ILE A 89 -14.91 11.83 -8.85
C ILE A 89 -15.28 12.02 -10.32
N ASP A 90 -14.60 12.94 -11.00
CA ASP A 90 -14.69 13.10 -12.45
C ASP A 90 -13.90 12.01 -13.18
N TYR A 91 -14.31 11.69 -14.41
CA TYR A 91 -13.49 10.89 -15.32
C TYR A 91 -12.45 11.79 -15.99
N THR A 92 -11.48 12.29 -15.22
CA THR A 92 -10.35 12.98 -15.84
C THR A 92 -9.43 11.94 -16.45
N SER A 93 -9.44 11.88 -17.79
CA SER A 93 -8.37 11.28 -18.59
C SER A 93 -7.11 12.12 -18.39
N THR A 94 -6.21 11.65 -17.52
CA THR A 94 -4.79 12.02 -17.61
C THR A 94 -4.12 11.17 -18.67
#